data_AF-A0A420Y219-F1
#
_entry.id   AF-A0A420Y219-F1
#
_cell.length_a   1.000
_cell.length_b   1.000
_cell.length_c   1.000
_cell.angle_alpha   90.00
_cell.angle_beta   90.00
_cell.angle_gamma   90.00
#
_symmetry.space_group_name_H-M   'P 1'
#
loop_
_entity.id
_entity.type
_entity.pdbx_description
1 polymer ?
#
loop_
_entity_poly.entity_id
_entity_poly.type
_entity_poly.pdbx_seq_one_letter_code
_entity_poly.pdbx_strand_id
1 'polypeptide(L)'
;MVDDWVAHTPKDILAKNFGVNASIFGSVPSPNPYIFNGTVSTHNVTDGPAGTLSGDASFVYRTFQHPAEKVPGGGGEFRKIDSTNFPASKTLATTFVTLQPGGLRELHWHPNAEEWLYFHQGTARATVFIGNGNARTFDFRAGDTAAFPDNSGYVLVYRVTGVEDVS
;
A
#
# COMPACT_ATOMS: atom_id res chain seq x y z
N MET A 1 4.87 -9.74 -17.02
CA MET A 1 5.36 -8.57 -17.79
C MET A 1 6.64 -8.91 -18.54
N VAL A 2 7.67 -9.49 -17.89
CA VAL A 2 8.91 -9.92 -18.56
C VAL A 2 8.64 -11.03 -19.58
N ASP A 3 7.97 -12.12 -19.17
CA ASP A 3 7.66 -13.23 -20.09
C ASP A 3 6.81 -12.78 -21.28
N ASP A 4 5.88 -11.84 -21.05
CA ASP A 4 5.02 -11.28 -22.09
C ASP A 4 5.84 -10.49 -23.13
N TRP A 5 6.75 -9.64 -22.66
CA TRP A 5 7.64 -8.88 -23.54
C TRP A 5 8.55 -9.80 -24.34
N VAL A 6 9.12 -10.83 -23.69
CA VAL A 6 9.98 -11.81 -24.35
C VAL A 6 9.19 -12.63 -25.37
N ALA A 7 7.99 -13.11 -25.04
CA ALA A 7 7.13 -13.89 -25.94
C ALA A 7 6.70 -13.11 -27.19
N HIS A 8 6.62 -11.77 -27.11
CA HIS A 8 6.26 -10.89 -28.21
C HIS A 8 7.47 -10.22 -28.90
N THR A 9 8.69 -10.65 -28.56
CA THR A 9 9.91 -10.20 -29.26
C THR A 9 10.40 -11.30 -30.21
N PRO A 10 10.71 -10.99 -31.49
CA PRO A 10 11.26 -11.98 -32.42
C PRO A 10 12.49 -12.70 -31.85
N LYS A 11 12.54 -14.03 -31.99
CA LYS A 11 13.57 -14.87 -31.34
C LYS A 11 14.98 -14.57 -31.85
N ASP A 12 15.13 -14.14 -33.09
CA ASP A 12 16.40 -13.70 -33.68
C ASP A 12 16.89 -12.38 -33.06
N ILE A 13 16.00 -11.46 -32.73
CA ILE A 13 16.32 -10.22 -32.00
C ILE A 13 16.77 -10.55 -30.57
N LEU A 14 16.05 -11.43 -29.87
CA LEU A 14 16.45 -11.91 -28.54
C LEU A 14 17.81 -12.62 -28.59
N ALA A 15 18.00 -13.53 -29.54
CA ALA A 15 19.27 -14.24 -29.76
C ALA A 15 20.43 -13.27 -29.95
N LYS A 16 20.25 -12.26 -30.81
CA LYS A 16 21.25 -11.22 -31.06
C LYS A 16 21.53 -10.36 -29.81
N ASN A 17 20.49 -10.01 -29.04
CA ASN A 17 20.64 -9.21 -27.83
C ASN A 17 21.45 -9.92 -26.73
N PHE A 18 21.20 -11.21 -26.53
CA PHE A 18 21.85 -12.00 -25.48
C PHE A 18 23.10 -12.77 -25.95
N GLY A 19 23.39 -12.79 -27.26
CA GLY A 19 24.53 -13.53 -27.82
C GLY A 19 24.37 -15.05 -27.74
N VAL A 20 23.13 -15.55 -27.80
CA VAL A 20 22.80 -16.98 -27.65
C VAL A 20 21.99 -17.51 -28.84
N ASN A 21 21.77 -18.83 -28.91
CA ASN A 21 20.92 -19.42 -29.95
C ASN A 21 19.43 -19.09 -29.73
N ALA A 22 18.71 -18.79 -30.81
CA ALA A 22 17.27 -18.48 -30.79
C ALA A 22 16.41 -19.60 -30.20
N SER A 23 16.87 -20.86 -30.25
CA SER A 23 16.14 -22.01 -29.70
C SER A 23 15.91 -21.94 -28.19
N ILE A 24 16.77 -21.24 -27.44
CA ILE A 24 16.65 -21.07 -25.98
C ILE A 24 15.33 -20.37 -25.61
N PHE A 25 14.84 -19.47 -26.47
CA PHE A 25 13.57 -18.77 -26.28
C PHE A 25 12.36 -19.59 -26.74
N GLY A 26 12.53 -20.89 -27.02
CA GLY A 26 11.46 -21.79 -27.46
C GLY A 26 10.44 -22.14 -26.37
N SER A 27 10.85 -22.08 -25.09
CA SER A 27 10.06 -22.50 -23.94
C SER A 27 9.52 -21.35 -23.08
N VAL A 28 9.55 -20.11 -23.59
CA VAL A 28 9.01 -18.95 -22.89
C VAL A 28 7.49 -19.10 -22.78
N PRO A 29 6.89 -19.06 -21.57
CA PRO A 29 5.45 -19.19 -21.41
C PRO A 29 4.67 -18.12 -22.19
N SER A 30 3.61 -18.54 -22.89
CA SER A 30 2.65 -17.65 -23.55
C SER A 30 1.23 -18.26 -23.48
N PRO A 31 0.21 -17.56 -22.95
CA PRO A 31 0.30 -16.19 -22.42
C PRO A 31 1.12 -16.11 -21.12
N ASN A 32 1.59 -14.91 -20.79
CA ASN A 32 2.32 -14.64 -19.54
C ASN A 32 1.45 -15.06 -18.33
N PRO A 33 1.95 -15.96 -17.46
CA PRO A 33 1.17 -16.51 -16.36
C PRO A 33 0.81 -15.48 -15.28
N TYR A 34 1.53 -14.35 -15.22
CA TYR A 34 1.39 -13.26 -14.24
C TYR A 34 1.65 -13.67 -12.78
N ILE A 35 0.93 -14.65 -12.24
CA ILE A 35 1.14 -15.29 -10.94
C ILE A 35 1.22 -16.81 -11.16
N PHE A 36 2.28 -17.45 -10.65
CA PHE A 36 2.47 -18.89 -10.75
C PHE A 36 2.97 -19.46 -9.42
N ASN A 37 2.71 -20.75 -9.18
CA ASN A 37 3.20 -21.44 -7.99
C ASN A 37 4.72 -21.66 -8.09
N GLY A 38 5.48 -20.94 -7.30
CA GLY A 38 6.92 -21.17 -7.12
C GLY A 38 7.22 -22.19 -6.03
N THR A 39 8.43 -22.74 -6.04
CA THR A 39 8.97 -23.48 -4.89
C THR A 39 9.38 -22.51 -3.79
N VAL A 40 8.94 -22.75 -2.55
CA VAL A 40 9.35 -21.93 -1.40
C VAL A 40 10.86 -22.11 -1.19
N SER A 41 11.61 -21.01 -1.23
CA SER A 41 13.04 -21.00 -0.91
C SER A 41 13.25 -20.99 0.61
N THR A 42 14.16 -21.83 1.10
CA THR A 42 14.65 -21.80 2.49
C THR A 42 15.89 -20.93 2.66
N HIS A 43 16.40 -20.33 1.57
CA HIS A 43 17.56 -19.47 1.60
C HIS A 43 17.18 -18.08 2.13
N ASN A 44 17.82 -17.67 3.23
CA ASN A 44 17.73 -16.29 3.69
C ASN A 44 18.48 -15.40 2.71
N VAL A 45 17.75 -14.56 1.97
CA VAL A 45 18.36 -13.54 1.11
C VAL A 45 18.89 -12.44 2.02
N THR A 46 20.16 -12.57 2.41
CA THR A 46 20.84 -11.58 3.24
C THR A 46 21.48 -10.47 2.43
N ASP A 47 21.69 -10.64 1.12
CA ASP A 47 22.32 -9.66 0.23
C ASP A 47 21.89 -9.84 -1.24
N GLY A 48 21.97 -8.76 -2.03
CA GLY A 48 21.86 -8.80 -3.50
C GLY A 48 23.23 -8.76 -4.18
N PRO A 49 23.29 -8.88 -5.52
CA PRO A 49 24.55 -8.75 -6.29
C PRO A 49 25.30 -7.43 -6.07
N ALA A 50 24.59 -6.39 -5.62
CA ALA A 50 25.12 -5.07 -5.26
C ALA A 50 25.21 -4.85 -3.73
N GLY A 51 25.07 -5.91 -2.92
CA GLY A 51 24.97 -5.84 -1.46
C GLY A 51 23.56 -5.51 -0.95
N THR A 52 23.42 -5.37 0.36
CA THR A 52 22.16 -5.00 1.02
C THR A 52 21.90 -3.49 0.98
N LEU A 53 20.76 -3.11 0.42
CA LEU A 53 20.25 -1.74 0.55
C LEU A 53 19.72 -1.53 1.97
N SER A 54 20.19 -0.48 2.62
CA SER A 54 19.81 -0.13 4.00
C SER A 54 19.65 1.38 4.14
N GLY A 55 19.01 1.81 5.25
CA GLY A 55 18.71 3.22 5.48
C GLY A 55 17.91 3.84 4.34
N ASP A 56 18.33 5.01 3.88
CA ASP A 56 17.64 5.81 2.85
C ASP A 56 17.60 5.15 1.46
N ALA A 57 18.46 4.16 1.21
CA ALA A 57 18.49 3.42 -0.04
C ALA A 57 17.53 2.21 -0.05
N SER A 58 16.95 1.86 1.11
CA SER A 58 16.00 0.76 1.23
C SER A 58 14.67 1.12 0.57
N PHE A 59 14.07 0.15 -0.13
CA PHE A 59 12.67 0.20 -0.58
C PHE A 59 11.70 -0.47 0.41
N VAL A 60 12.21 -0.87 1.58
CA VAL A 60 11.43 -1.49 2.65
C VAL A 60 11.36 -0.52 3.83
N TYR A 61 10.14 -0.16 4.21
CA TYR A 61 9.83 0.55 5.45
C TYR A 61 9.15 -0.40 6.43
N ARG A 62 9.70 -0.54 7.64
CA ARG A 62 9.20 -1.48 8.66
C ARG A 62 8.29 -0.75 9.63
N THR A 63 7.06 -0.45 9.20
CA THR A 63 6.09 0.40 9.92
C THR A 63 6.03 0.16 11.43
N PHE A 64 5.88 -1.09 11.87
CA PHE A 64 5.70 -1.41 13.29
C PHE A 64 6.99 -1.38 14.14
N GLN A 65 8.15 -1.18 13.52
CA GLN A 65 9.41 -0.92 14.23
C GLN A 65 9.61 0.56 14.59
N HIS A 66 8.70 1.43 14.14
CA HIS A 66 8.69 2.85 14.49
C HIS A 66 7.61 3.15 15.54
N PRO A 67 7.86 4.12 16.44
CA PRO A 67 6.88 4.52 17.45
C PRO A 67 5.62 5.09 16.79
N ALA A 68 4.47 4.86 17.42
CA ALA A 68 3.22 5.46 17.01
C ALA A 68 3.04 6.86 17.60
N GLU A 69 2.32 7.71 16.88
CA GLU A 69 1.81 8.99 17.34
C GLU A 69 0.37 8.83 17.82
N LYS A 70 -0.07 9.64 18.79
CA LYS A 70 -1.45 9.59 19.27
C LYS A 70 -2.36 10.40 18.36
N VAL A 71 -3.50 9.81 18.01
CA VAL A 71 -4.58 10.58 17.38
C VAL A 71 -5.04 11.63 18.39
N PRO A 72 -5.17 12.91 18.02
CA PRO A 72 -5.64 13.91 18.97
C PRO A 72 -7.04 13.57 19.50
N GLY A 73 -7.27 13.91 20.76
CA GLY A 73 -8.45 13.44 21.49
C GLY A 73 -8.36 11.99 22.01
N GLY A 74 -7.25 11.28 21.75
CA GLY A 74 -6.97 9.98 22.37
C GLY A 74 -7.75 8.81 21.79
N GLY A 75 -8.38 8.97 20.63
CA GLY A 75 -9.19 7.91 19.98
C GLY A 75 -8.40 6.72 19.44
N GLY A 76 -7.07 6.79 19.45
CA GLY A 76 -6.20 5.74 18.92
C GLY A 76 -4.78 6.22 18.68
N GLU A 77 -4.11 5.56 17.75
CA GLU A 77 -2.75 5.89 17.34
C GLU A 77 -2.58 5.75 15.83
N PHE A 78 -1.56 6.41 15.29
CA PHE A 78 -1.20 6.29 13.89
C PHE A 78 0.33 6.28 13.70
N ARG A 79 0.77 5.76 12.56
CA ARG A 79 2.17 5.82 12.11
C ARG A 79 2.20 6.48 10.75
N LYS A 80 2.91 7.59 10.64
CA LYS A 80 3.09 8.33 9.39
C LYS A 80 4.28 7.79 8.61
N ILE A 81 4.08 7.51 7.33
CA ILE A 81 5.13 7.11 6.38
C ILE A 81 5.09 8.09 5.21
N ASP A 82 6.11 8.92 5.07
CA ASP A 82 6.22 9.89 3.98
C ASP A 82 7.69 10.05 3.56
N SER A 83 7.98 10.90 2.57
CA SER A 83 9.36 11.09 2.09
C SER A 83 10.36 11.59 3.14
N THR A 84 9.90 12.10 4.29
CA THR A 84 10.76 12.62 5.37
C THR A 84 11.32 11.51 6.26
N ASN A 85 10.68 10.35 6.31
CA ASN A 85 11.14 9.18 7.06
C ASN A 85 11.27 7.91 6.21
N PHE A 86 10.75 7.93 4.99
CA PHE A 86 10.94 6.89 3.98
C PHE A 86 11.34 7.55 2.64
N PRO A 87 12.64 7.84 2.43
CA PRO A 87 13.09 8.66 1.31
C PRO A 87 12.75 8.10 -0.08
N ALA A 88 12.57 6.79 -0.23
CA ALA A 88 12.14 6.18 -1.49
C ALA A 88 10.69 6.57 -1.88
N SER A 89 9.83 6.92 -0.92
CA SER A 89 8.42 7.26 -1.14
C SER A 89 8.23 8.74 -1.49
N LYS A 90 8.67 9.14 -2.68
CA LYS A 90 8.64 10.55 -3.13
C LYS A 90 7.25 11.06 -3.53
N THR A 91 6.37 10.16 -3.95
CA THR A 91 5.06 10.51 -4.53
C THR A 91 3.88 9.99 -3.72
N LEU A 92 4.14 9.33 -2.59
CA LEU A 92 3.13 8.76 -1.73
C LEU A 92 3.45 9.07 -0.26
N ALA A 93 2.44 9.54 0.46
CA ALA A 93 2.44 9.61 1.91
C ALA A 93 1.28 8.75 2.42
N THR A 94 1.51 8.01 3.49
CA THR A 94 0.57 7.04 4.05
C THR A 94 0.52 7.20 5.56
N THR A 95 -0.64 6.95 6.15
CA THR A 95 -0.75 6.71 7.58
C THR A 95 -1.35 5.33 7.84
N PHE A 96 -0.75 4.57 8.76
CA PHE A 96 -1.39 3.39 9.33
C PHE A 96 -2.10 3.80 10.61
N VAL A 97 -3.43 3.77 10.63
CA VAL A 97 -4.24 4.27 11.75
C VAL A 97 -4.93 3.10 12.44
N THR A 98 -4.80 3.04 13.76
CA THR A 98 -5.58 2.13 14.62
C THR A 98 -6.42 2.98 15.56
N LEU A 99 -7.74 2.88 15.43
CA LEU A 99 -8.69 3.48 16.36
C LEU A 99 -9.19 2.44 17.35
N GLN A 100 -9.33 2.85 18.60
CA GLN A 100 -9.96 2.00 19.63
C GLN A 100 -11.47 1.91 19.38
N PRO A 101 -12.17 0.91 19.96
CA PRO A 101 -13.63 0.89 19.98
C PRO A 101 -14.24 2.23 20.44
N GLY A 102 -15.07 2.86 19.60
CA GLY A 102 -15.63 4.18 19.88
C GLY A 102 -14.65 5.36 19.69
N GLY A 103 -13.42 5.06 19.29
CA GLY A 103 -12.39 6.03 18.95
C GLY A 103 -12.73 6.80 17.68
N LEU A 104 -12.22 8.03 17.62
CA LEU A 104 -12.50 8.98 16.54
C LEU A 104 -11.18 9.52 15.99
N ARG A 105 -11.03 9.47 14.67
CA ARG A 105 -10.08 10.31 13.95
C ARG A 105 -10.72 11.69 13.82
N GLU A 106 -10.07 12.68 14.40
CA GLU A 106 -10.59 14.05 14.55
C GLU A 106 -11.11 14.67 13.23
N LEU A 107 -11.92 15.72 13.35
CA LEU A 107 -12.28 16.55 12.21
C LEU A 107 -11.02 17.21 11.64
N HIS A 108 -10.69 16.88 10.40
CA HIS A 108 -9.54 17.47 9.70
C HIS A 108 -9.78 17.48 8.19
N TRP A 109 -8.80 18.03 7.47
CA TRP A 109 -8.74 18.02 6.02
C TRP A 109 -7.28 17.91 5.58
N HIS A 110 -7.07 17.60 4.32
CA HIS A 110 -5.77 17.65 3.67
C HIS A 110 -5.74 18.77 2.63
N PRO A 111 -4.85 19.77 2.79
CA PRO A 111 -4.83 20.93 1.91
C PRO A 111 -4.18 20.66 0.54
N ASN A 112 -3.46 19.55 0.40
CA ASN A 112 -2.49 19.36 -0.69
C ASN A 112 -2.74 18.11 -1.54
N ALA A 113 -3.68 17.24 -1.14
CA ALA A 113 -3.94 15.98 -1.80
C ALA A 113 -5.30 15.41 -1.41
N GLU A 114 -5.86 14.60 -2.31
CA GLU A 114 -6.94 13.69 -1.99
C GLU A 114 -6.48 12.63 -0.99
N GLU A 115 -7.40 12.10 -0.20
CA GLU A 115 -7.14 10.95 0.68
C GLU A 115 -7.75 9.69 0.07
N TRP A 116 -6.93 8.65 -0.10
CA TRP A 116 -7.41 7.31 -0.41
C TRP A 116 -7.27 6.42 0.82
N LEU A 117 -8.35 5.71 1.13
CA LEU A 117 -8.47 4.87 2.33
C LEU A 117 -8.66 3.41 1.94
N TYR A 118 -8.03 2.53 2.73
CA TYR A 118 -8.32 1.10 2.76
C TYR A 118 -8.62 0.67 4.19
N PHE A 119 -9.77 0.05 4.39
CA PHE A 119 -10.19 -0.44 5.70
C PHE A 119 -9.70 -1.88 5.88
N HIS A 120 -8.61 -2.05 6.64
CA HIS A 120 -7.99 -3.37 6.83
C HIS A 120 -8.82 -4.31 7.72
N GLN A 121 -9.34 -3.79 8.83
CA GLN A 121 -10.10 -4.55 9.82
C GLN A 121 -11.20 -3.68 10.45
N GLY A 122 -12.27 -4.32 10.93
CA GLY A 122 -13.33 -3.69 11.70
C GLY A 122 -14.37 -2.96 10.87
N THR A 123 -15.07 -2.04 11.52
CA THR A 123 -16.09 -1.19 10.90
C THR A 123 -15.90 0.28 11.26
N ALA A 124 -16.21 1.17 10.34
CA ALA A 124 -16.09 2.61 10.53
C ALA A 124 -17.27 3.34 9.92
N ARG A 125 -17.48 4.57 10.36
CA ARG A 125 -18.37 5.53 9.69
C ARG A 125 -17.59 6.80 9.45
N ALA A 126 -17.63 7.32 8.24
CA ALA A 126 -17.06 8.62 7.93
C ALA A 126 -18.10 9.55 7.32
N THR A 127 -17.96 10.84 7.59
CA THR A 127 -18.72 11.89 6.92
C THR A 127 -17.73 12.77 6.19
N VAL A 128 -17.94 12.96 4.89
CA VAL A 128 -17.19 13.90 4.06
C VAL A 128 -18.04 15.13 3.79
N PHE A 129 -17.43 16.31 3.90
CA PHE A 129 -18.00 17.62 3.63
C PHE A 129 -17.20 18.30 2.52
N ILE A 130 -17.90 18.70 1.45
CA ILE A 130 -17.28 19.24 0.23
C ILE A 130 -17.64 20.72 -0.02
N GLY A 131 -18.11 21.44 1.00
CA GLY A 131 -18.54 22.84 0.86
C GLY A 131 -20.03 23.01 0.57
N ASN A 132 -20.51 24.26 0.67
CA ASN A 132 -21.91 24.65 0.40
C ASN A 132 -22.98 23.86 1.17
N GLY A 133 -22.67 23.42 2.40
CA GLY A 133 -23.58 22.58 3.19
C GLY A 133 -23.70 21.14 2.69
N ASN A 134 -22.94 20.75 1.66
CA ASN A 134 -22.95 19.40 1.10
C ASN A 134 -22.09 18.47 1.95
N ALA A 135 -22.73 17.49 2.58
CA ALA A 135 -22.07 16.42 3.30
C ALA A 135 -22.73 15.07 3.00
N ARG A 136 -21.93 14.00 3.07
CA ARG A 136 -22.44 12.64 2.97
C ARG A 136 -21.74 11.72 3.95
N THR A 137 -22.51 10.82 4.55
CA THR A 137 -22.03 9.82 5.50
C THR A 137 -22.02 8.45 4.86
N PHE A 138 -20.98 7.67 5.14
CA PHE A 138 -20.78 6.32 4.65
C PHE A 138 -20.38 5.41 5.81
N ASP A 139 -20.84 4.15 5.76
CA ASP A 139 -20.36 3.08 6.61
C ASP A 139 -19.36 2.22 5.81
N PHE A 140 -18.29 1.81 6.46
CA PHE A 140 -17.20 1.00 5.90
C PHE A 140 -16.93 -0.22 6.77
N ARG A 141 -16.43 -1.28 6.14
CA ARG A 141 -15.96 -2.51 6.76
C ARG A 141 -14.64 -2.98 6.16
N ALA A 142 -14.06 -4.02 6.74
CA ALA A 142 -12.86 -4.67 6.22
C ALA A 142 -12.99 -4.98 4.70
N GLY A 143 -11.99 -4.56 3.92
CA GLY A 143 -11.93 -4.71 2.47
C GLY A 143 -12.48 -3.52 1.68
N ASP A 144 -13.22 -2.59 2.30
CA ASP A 144 -13.73 -1.42 1.60
C ASP A 144 -12.63 -0.38 1.33
N THR A 145 -12.86 0.45 0.31
CA THR A 145 -12.01 1.58 -0.05
C THR A 145 -12.81 2.87 -0.12
N ALA A 146 -12.18 4.01 0.15
CA ALA A 146 -12.78 5.33 -0.04
C ALA A 146 -11.81 6.31 -0.70
N ALA A 147 -12.37 7.34 -1.34
CA ALA A 147 -11.62 8.49 -1.85
C ALA A 147 -12.30 9.77 -1.37
N PHE A 148 -11.56 10.60 -0.64
CA PHE A 148 -12.01 11.92 -0.21
C PHE A 148 -11.27 12.98 -1.00
N PRO A 149 -11.98 13.88 -1.72
CA PRO A 149 -11.35 14.94 -2.51
C PRO A 149 -10.44 15.83 -1.68
N ASP A 150 -9.48 16.46 -2.35
CA ASP A 150 -8.61 17.44 -1.71
C ASP A 150 -9.42 18.59 -1.12
N ASN A 151 -8.90 19.17 -0.04
CA ASN A 151 -9.53 20.29 0.66
C ASN A 151 -10.99 20.03 1.12
N SER A 152 -11.44 18.76 1.13
CA SER A 152 -12.69 18.35 1.76
C SER A 152 -12.48 18.10 3.25
N GLY A 153 -13.42 18.55 4.08
CA GLY A 153 -13.39 18.28 5.51
C GLY A 153 -14.00 16.91 5.79
N TYR A 154 -13.39 16.10 6.67
CA TYR A 154 -13.96 14.81 7.05
C TYR A 154 -13.69 14.47 8.51
N VAL A 155 -14.53 13.58 9.02
CA VAL A 155 -14.38 12.92 10.32
C VAL A 155 -14.63 11.43 10.13
N LEU A 156 -13.85 10.62 10.82
CA LEU A 156 -13.98 9.16 10.79
C LEU A 156 -14.12 8.64 12.22
N VAL A 157 -15.19 7.90 12.47
CA VAL A 157 -15.50 7.28 13.76
C VAL A 157 -15.41 5.78 13.61
N TYR A 158 -14.60 5.12 14.44
CA TYR A 158 -14.54 3.68 14.48
C TYR A 158 -15.74 3.16 15.27
N ARG A 159 -16.57 2.36 14.60
CA ARG A 159 -17.74 1.74 15.20
C ARG A 159 -17.36 0.31 15.51
N VAL A 160 -17.47 -0.13 16.75
CA VAL A 160 -17.36 -1.56 17.06
C VAL A 160 -18.75 -2.13 17.24
N THR A 161 -19.06 -3.14 16.45
CA THR A 161 -19.96 -4.23 16.83
C THR A 161 -19.35 -5.52 16.30
N GLY A 162 -18.56 -6.21 17.14
CA GLY A 162 -17.99 -7.52 16.84
C GLY A 162 -16.63 -7.69 17.48
N VAL A 163 -16.58 -8.44 18.57
CA VAL A 163 -15.34 -8.98 19.12
C VAL A 163 -14.92 -10.11 18.20
N GLU A 164 -13.88 -9.92 17.40
CA GLU A 164 -13.07 -11.05 16.92
C GLU A 164 -11.62 -10.73 17.28
N ASP A 165 -11.22 -11.27 18.43
CA ASP A 165 -9.83 -11.58 18.71
C ASP A 165 -9.29 -12.40 17.54
N VAL A 166 -8.19 -11.95 16.95
CA VAL A 166 -7.36 -12.83 16.14
C VAL A 166 -5.97 -12.77 16.74
N SER A 167 -5.71 -13.77 17.58
CA SER A 167 -4.38 -14.21 18.04
C SER A 167 -3.46 -14.52 16.87
#